data_AF-A0A954B498-F1
#
_entry.id   AF-A0A954B498-F1
#
_cell.length_a   1.000
_cell.length_b   1.000
_cell.length_c   1.000
_cell.angle_alpha   90.00
_cell.angle_beta   90.00
_cell.angle_gamma   90.00
#
_symmetry.space_group_name_H-M   'P 1'
#
loop_
_entity.id
_entity.type
_entity.pdbx_description
1 polymer ?
#
loop_
_entity_poly.entity_id
_entity_poly.type
_entity_poly.pdbx_seq_one_letter_code
_entity_poly.pdbx_strand_id
1 'polypeptide(L)'
;MSAPLFRIGARGSKLSLAQTGQTRARLATKLDLSEDAFEIVPIVTSGDRIQDRALIEAGGKGLFTKELDEALFDGRIDLAV
;
A
#
# COMPACT_ATOMS: atom_id res chain seq x y z
N MET A 1 17.15 -15.36 -6.34
CA MET A 1 16.37 -14.48 -5.45
C MET A 1 15.31 -15.34 -4.80
N SER A 2 15.18 -15.31 -3.47
CA SER A 2 14.07 -15.97 -2.76
C SER A 2 12.77 -15.22 -3.05
N ALA A 3 11.63 -15.91 -3.06
CA ALA A 3 10.33 -15.25 -3.11
C ALA A 3 10.16 -14.28 -1.90
N PRO A 4 9.46 -13.15 -2.08
CA PRO A 4 9.20 -12.22 -0.98
C PRO A 4 8.36 -12.91 0.11
N LEU A 5 8.68 -12.62 1.37
CA LEU A 5 7.99 -13.17 2.54
C LEU A 5 6.70 -12.39 2.85
N PHE A 6 6.69 -11.09 2.56
CA PHE A 6 5.55 -10.20 2.82
C PHE A 6 5.31 -9.26 1.64
N ARG A 7 4.04 -8.95 1.38
CA ARG A 7 3.57 -8.00 0.37
C ARG A 7 2.93 -6.80 1.06
N ILE A 8 3.49 -5.62 0.85
CA ILE A 8 3.02 -4.35 1.40
C ILE A 8 2.23 -3.60 0.33
N GLY A 9 0.92 -3.51 0.51
CA GLY A 9 0.07 -2.66 -0.32
C GLY A 9 0.31 -1.19 -0.05
N ALA A 10 0.44 -0.39 -1.11
CA ALA A 10 0.63 1.04 -1.02
C ALA A 10 -0.02 1.76 -2.19
N ARG A 11 -0.39 3.03 -2.01
CA ARG A 11 -0.78 3.87 -3.14
C ARG A 11 0.44 4.24 -3.99
N GLY A 12 0.21 4.51 -5.27
CA GLY A 12 1.28 4.90 -6.21
C GLY A 12 1.82 6.33 -6.03
N SER A 13 1.25 7.14 -5.14
CA SER A 13 1.74 8.51 -4.90
C SER A 13 3.15 8.52 -4.29
N LYS A 14 3.97 9.51 -4.65
CA LYS A 14 5.35 9.63 -4.13
C LYS A 14 5.42 9.59 -2.61
N LEU A 15 4.46 10.22 -1.92
CA LEU A 15 4.40 10.22 -0.46
C LEU A 15 4.08 8.84 0.10
N SER A 16 3.09 8.14 -0.44
CA SER A 16 2.74 6.78 0.02
C SER A 16 3.89 5.80 -0.22
N LEU A 17 4.58 5.88 -1.36
CA LEU A 17 5.78 5.08 -1.61
C LEU A 17 6.93 5.40 -0.63
N ALA A 18 7.12 6.67 -0.27
CA ALA A 18 8.12 7.05 0.73
C ALA A 18 7.78 6.52 2.13
N GLN A 19 6.52 6.61 2.55
CA GLN A 19 6.02 6.06 3.82
C GLN A 19 6.14 4.54 3.86
N THR A 20 5.85 3.89 2.73
CA THR A 20 5.99 2.43 2.56
C THR A 20 7.45 2.02 2.64
N GLY A 21 8.36 2.75 1.98
CA GLY A 21 9.81 2.50 2.09
C GLY A 21 10.33 2.66 3.51
N GLN A 22 9.87 3.67 4.25
CA GLN A 22 10.21 3.85 5.66
C GLN A 22 9.70 2.68 6.52
N THR A 23 8.49 2.20 6.26
CA THR A 23 7.91 1.04 6.97
C THR A 23 8.70 -0.23 6.66
N ARG A 24 9.03 -0.47 5.39
CA ARG A 24 9.85 -1.59 4.92
C ARG A 24 11.20 -1.63 5.63
N ALA A 25 11.95 -0.53 5.61
CA ALA A 25 13.27 -0.45 6.23
C ALA A 25 13.22 -0.76 7.74
N ARG A 26 12.19 -0.27 8.44
CA ARG A 26 11.98 -0.54 9.87
C ARG A 26 11.64 -2.00 10.14
N LEU A 27 10.78 -2.62 9.34
CA LEU A 27 10.43 -4.04 9.48
C LEU A 27 11.63 -4.94 9.19
N ALA A 28 12.35 -4.68 8.11
CA ALA A 28 13.58 -5.37 7.74
C ALA A 28 14.61 -5.34 8.89
N THR A 29 14.86 -4.15 9.45
CA THR A 29 15.78 -3.98 10.59
C THR A 29 15.29 -4.73 11.83
N LYS A 30 14.00 -4.65 12.14
CA LYS A 30 13.45 -5.22 13.38
C LYS A 30 13.38 -6.75 13.36
N LEU A 31 13.21 -7.33 12.18
CA LEU A 31 13.07 -8.78 11.98
C LEU A 31 14.37 -9.45 11.53
N ASP A 32 15.46 -8.70 11.37
CA ASP A 32 16.74 -9.20 10.84
C ASP A 32 16.59 -9.86 9.45
N LEU A 33 15.83 -9.19 8.56
CA LEU A 33 15.55 -9.63 7.20
C LEU A 33 16.06 -8.62 6.18
N SER A 34 16.35 -9.08 4.95
CA SER A 34 16.59 -8.19 3.81
C SER A 34 15.34 -7.39 3.47
N GLU A 35 15.48 -6.17 2.96
CA GLU A 35 14.35 -5.40 2.42
C GLU A 35 13.63 -6.13 1.27
N ASP A 36 14.33 -7.00 0.53
CA ASP A 36 13.75 -7.82 -0.54
C ASP A 36 12.76 -8.88 -0.02
N ALA A 37 12.74 -9.13 1.29
CA ALA A 37 11.70 -9.94 1.92
C ALA A 37 10.33 -9.26 1.90
N PHE A 38 10.26 -7.96 1.58
CA PHE A 38 9.07 -7.14 1.59
C PHE A 38 8.83 -6.53 0.20
N GLU A 39 7.96 -7.15 -0.56
CA GLU A 39 7.52 -6.63 -1.85
C GLU A 39 6.57 -5.45 -1.65
N ILE A 40 6.75 -4.35 -2.38
CA ILE A 40 5.78 -3.26 -2.41
C ILE A 40 4.83 -3.49 -3.58
N VAL A 41 3.53 -3.58 -3.30
CA VAL A 41 2.46 -3.84 -4.27
C VAL A 41 1.63 -2.56 -4.45
N PRO A 42 1.83 -1.81 -5.55
CA PRO A 42 1.05 -0.60 -5.81
C PRO A 42 -0.43 -0.91 -6.05
N ILE A 43 -1.32 -0.21 -5.38
CA ILE A 43 -2.77 -0.32 -5.50
C ILE A 43 -3.35 1.04 -5.88
N VAL A 44 -4.15 1.05 -6.95
CA VAL A 44 -4.87 2.24 -7.41
C VAL A 44 -6.21 2.30 -6.71
N THR A 45 -6.43 3.36 -5.93
CA THR A 45 -7.66 3.54 -5.16
C THR A 45 -8.69 4.35 -5.94
N SER A 46 -9.95 4.30 -5.53
CA SER A 46 -11.00 5.17 -6.10
C SER A 46 -10.64 6.66 -5.99
N GLY A 47 -10.01 7.07 -4.88
CA GLY A 47 -9.53 8.42 -4.63
C GLY A 47 -8.40 8.87 -5.57
N ASP A 48 -7.57 7.94 -6.05
CA ASP A 48 -6.53 8.25 -7.05
C ASP A 48 -7.10 8.58 -8.43
N ARG A 49 -8.28 8.02 -8.74
CA ARG A 49 -8.96 8.18 -10.03
C ARG A 49 -9.74 9.49 -10.11
N ILE A 50 -10.09 10.09 -8.98
CA ILE A 50 -10.81 11.37 -8.92
C ILE A 50 -9.79 12.50 -9.03
N GLN A 51 -9.71 13.12 -10.22
CA GLN A 51 -8.79 14.23 -10.49
C GLN A 51 -9.49 15.48 -11.02
N ASP A 52 -10.79 15.39 -11.29
CA ASP A 52 -11.59 16.37 -12.02
C ASP A 52 -12.63 17.10 -11.15
N ARG A 53 -12.76 16.72 -9.87
CA ARG A 53 -13.72 17.30 -8.92
C ARG A 53 -13.24 17.17 -7.47
N ALA A 54 -13.89 17.89 -6.56
CA ALA A 54 -13.55 17.80 -5.14
C ALA A 54 -13.95 16.44 -4.55
N LEU A 55 -13.11 15.88 -3.66
CA LEU A 55 -13.37 14.58 -3.04
C LEU A 55 -14.68 14.55 -2.23
N ILE A 56 -15.08 15.69 -1.65
CA ILE A 56 -16.33 15.80 -0.89
C ILE A 56 -17.57 15.60 -1.79
N GLU A 57 -17.46 15.94 -3.08
CA GLU A 57 -18.54 15.79 -4.06
C GLU A 57 -18.63 14.37 -4.61
N ALA A 58 -17.50 13.63 -4.62
CA ALA A 58 -17.47 12.24 -5.04
C ALA A 58 -18.23 11.33 -4.06
N GLY A 59 -18.38 11.75 -2.81
CA GLY A 59 -19.00 10.95 -1.76
C GLY A 59 -18.26 9.63 -1.50
N GLY A 60 -18.90 8.74 -0.74
CA GLY A 60 -18.33 7.42 -0.43
C GLY A 60 -17.40 7.40 0.78
N LYS A 61 -17.18 6.20 1.34
CA LYS A 61 -16.28 5.94 2.47
C LYS A 61 -15.03 5.23 1.97
N GLY A 62 -13.88 5.55 2.56
CA GLY A 62 -12.63 4.85 2.27
C GLY A 62 -12.08 5.11 0.87
N LEU A 63 -12.22 6.32 0.33
CA LEU A 63 -11.76 6.65 -1.04
C LEU A 63 -10.30 6.25 -1.30
N PHE A 64 -9.43 6.31 -0.29
CA PHE A 64 -8.01 5.96 -0.41
C PHE A 64 -7.64 4.64 0.26
N THR A 65 -8.58 3.91 0.86
CA THR A 65 -8.29 2.71 1.67
C THR A 65 -9.08 1.50 1.22
N LYS A 66 -10.25 1.66 0.61
CA LYS A 66 -11.15 0.55 0.29
C LYS A 66 -10.46 -0.54 -0.53
N GLU A 67 -9.74 -0.19 -1.60
CA GLU A 67 -9.07 -1.17 -2.45
C GLU A 67 -7.85 -1.82 -1.76
N LEU A 68 -7.24 -1.14 -0.78
CA LEU A 68 -6.20 -1.71 0.09
C LEU A 68 -6.83 -2.71 1.07
N ASP A 69 -7.95 -2.36 1.69
CA ASP A 69 -8.71 -3.24 2.59
C ASP A 69 -9.17 -4.50 1.86
N GLU A 70 -9.73 -4.36 0.66
CA GLU A 70 -10.10 -5.48 -0.22
C GLU A 70 -8.88 -6.34 -0.56
N ALA A 71 -7.73 -5.73 -0.85
CA ALA A 71 -6.51 -6.48 -1.13
C ALA A 71 -5.99 -7.27 0.08
N LEU A 72 -6.17 -6.74 1.29
CA LEU A 72 -5.89 -7.46 2.54
C LEU A 72 -6.85 -8.63 2.72
N PHE A 73 -8.15 -8.40 2.57
CA PHE A 73 -9.17 -9.45 2.71
C PHE A 73 -9.01 -10.58 1.70
N ASP A 74 -8.63 -10.25 0.46
CA ASP A 74 -8.38 -11.22 -0.61
C ASP A 74 -7.03 -11.95 -0.47
N GLY A 75 -6.17 -11.56 0.49
CA GLY A 75 -4.82 -12.10 0.63
C GLY A 75 -3.89 -11.74 -0.54
N ARG A 76 -4.16 -10.63 -1.25
CA ARG A 76 -3.29 -10.08 -2.30
C ARG A 76 -2.10 -9.31 -1.72
N ILE A 77 -2.28 -8.76 -0.52
CA ILE A 77 -1.24 -8.12 0.29
C ILE A 77 -1.36 -8.61 1.73
N ASP A 78 -0.28 -8.48 2.50
CA ASP A 78 -0.19 -8.95 3.89
C ASP A 78 -0.27 -7.78 4.89
N LEU A 79 0.04 -6.56 4.45
CA LEU A 79 -0.18 -5.30 5.18
C LEU A 79 -0.41 -4.15 4.19
N ALA A 80 -1.04 -3.06 4.66
CA ALA A 80 -1.24 -1.84 3.88
C ALA A 80 -0.64 -0.61 4.59
N VAL A 81 -0.05 0.30 3.81
CA VAL A 81 0.57 1.56 4.27
C VAL A 81 0.01 2.76 3.52
#